data_AF-A0AAV4TYK2-F1
#
_entry.id   AF-A0AAV4TYK2-F1
#
_cell.length_a   1.000
_cell.length_b   1.000
_cell.length_c   1.000
_cell.angle_alpha   90.00
_cell.angle_beta   90.00
_cell.angle_gamma   90.00
#
_symmetry.space_group_name_H-M   'P 1'
#
loop_
_entity.id
_entity.type
_entity.pdbx_description
1 polymer ?
#
loop_
_entity_poly.entity_id
_entity_poly.type
_entity_poly.pdbx_seq_one_letter_code
_entity_poly.pdbx_strand_id
1 'polypeptide(L)'
;MKQYMLEKPIKREYKIWARSDASSGYLYQFEVYTGQKDDGAILEGLGYRFITNLTIDLNPTSPLLVVFDNLFTSVLLMETPFSKNIRHWYHQNW
;
A
#
# COMPACT_ATOMS: atom_id res chain seq x y z
N MET A 1 17.65 8.71 -4.20
CA MET A 1 17.03 9.25 -2.97
C MET A 1 17.08 8.17 -1.89
N LYS A 2 17.67 8.45 -0.73
CA LYS A 2 17.54 7.58 0.46
C LYS A 2 16.59 8.27 1.43
N GLN A 3 15.59 7.55 1.93
CA GLN A 3 14.63 8.08 2.90
C GLN A 3 15.20 7.93 4.31
N TYR A 4 15.02 8.97 5.13
CA TYR A 4 15.30 8.89 6.55
C TYR A 4 14.10 8.28 7.30
N MET A 5 14.31 7.24 8.10
CA MET A 5 13.27 6.62 8.95
C MET A 5 13.79 6.48 10.38
N LEU A 6 13.16 7.18 11.32
CA LEU A 6 13.65 7.31 12.70
C LEU A 6 13.65 5.97 13.46
N GLU A 7 12.61 5.17 13.26
CA GLU A 7 12.36 3.91 14.00
C GLU A 7 13.01 2.68 13.34
N LYS A 8 13.73 2.85 12.22
CA LYS A 8 14.42 1.73 11.57
C LYS A 8 15.83 1.55 12.14
N PRO A 9 16.32 0.30 12.27
CA PRO A 9 17.69 0.04 12.73
C PRO A 9 18.74 0.77 11.89
N ILE A 10 18.54 0.84 10.57
CA ILE A 10 19.33 1.65 9.66
C ILE A 10 18.49 2.84 9.21
N LYS A 11 18.94 4.06 9.55
CA LYS A 11 18.11 5.26 9.44
C LYS A 11 18.00 5.83 8.03
N ARG A 12 18.89 5.50 7.08
CA ARG A 12 18.92 6.11 5.73
C ARG A 12 19.10 5.05 4.65
N GLU A 13 18.01 4.65 4.02
CA GLU A 13 18.00 3.57 3.02
C GLU A 13 17.02 3.84 1.87
N TYR A 14 17.00 2.93 0.90
CA TYR A 14 15.98 2.93 -0.14
C TYR A 14 14.71 2.31 0.41
N LYS A 15 13.59 2.96 0.17
CA LYS A 15 12.28 2.47 0.58
C LYS A 15 11.58 1.85 -0.61
N ILE A 16 10.93 0.72 -0.37
CA ILE A 16 10.05 0.05 -1.32
C ILE A 16 8.66 -0.13 -0.69
N TRP A 17 7.66 -0.13 -1.53
CA TRP A 17 6.30 -0.56 -1.19
C TRP A 17 6.03 -1.86 -1.90
N ALA A 18 5.38 -2.81 -1.24
CA ALA A 18 5.31 -4.18 -1.71
C ALA A 18 3.98 -4.84 -1.34
N ARG A 19 3.44 -5.66 -2.23
CA ARG A 19 2.38 -6.64 -1.96
C ARG A 19 2.96 -8.03 -1.99
N SER A 20 2.76 -8.77 -0.92
CA SER A 20 3.16 -10.17 -0.81
C SER A 20 1.99 -11.05 -0.36
N ASP A 21 2.12 -12.35 -0.61
CA ASP A 21 1.23 -13.35 -0.04
C ASP A 21 1.42 -13.43 1.49
N ALA A 22 0.33 -13.44 2.24
CA ALA A 22 0.39 -13.47 3.70
C ALA A 22 0.90 -14.81 4.28
N SER A 23 0.73 -15.92 3.56
CA SER A 23 1.08 -17.26 4.06
C SER A 23 2.49 -17.68 3.69
N SER A 24 2.88 -17.43 2.43
CA SER A 24 4.17 -17.84 1.86
C SER A 24 5.21 -16.72 1.85
N GLY A 25 4.80 -15.46 2.00
CA GLY A 25 5.68 -14.31 1.86
C GLY A 25 6.09 -14.03 0.40
N TYR A 26 5.46 -14.68 -0.58
CA TYR A 26 5.81 -14.50 -1.99
C TYR A 26 5.51 -13.07 -2.46
N LEU A 27 6.52 -12.39 -3.01
CA LEU A 27 6.40 -11.02 -3.48
C LEU A 27 5.77 -10.99 -4.88
N TYR A 28 4.57 -10.41 -5.00
CA TYR A 28 3.88 -10.30 -6.28
C TYR A 28 4.12 -8.98 -6.98
N GLN A 29 4.17 -7.88 -6.23
CA GLN A 29 4.27 -6.55 -6.81
C GLN A 29 5.04 -5.62 -5.88
N PHE A 30 5.86 -4.72 -6.43
CA PHE A 30 6.55 -3.69 -5.66
C PHE A 30 6.81 -2.41 -6.46
N GLU A 31 6.95 -1.30 -5.75
CA GLU A 31 7.35 0.00 -6.32
C GLU A 31 8.46 0.62 -5.44
N VAL A 32 9.51 1.14 -6.08
CA VAL A 32 10.57 1.90 -5.39
C VAL A 32 10.03 3.29 -5.05
N TYR A 33 10.14 3.70 -3.79
CA TYR A 33 9.73 5.04 -3.37
C TYR A 33 10.76 6.09 -3.82
N THR A 34 10.33 6.97 -4.70
CA THR A 34 11.15 8.08 -5.25
C THR A 34 10.72 9.45 -4.74
N GLY A 35 9.93 9.51 -3.67
CA GLY A 35 9.31 10.75 -3.17
C GLY A 35 7.83 10.88 -3.57
N GLN A 36 7.23 12.01 -3.20
CA GLN A 36 5.94 12.42 -3.73
C GLN A 36 6.12 12.81 -5.20
N LYS A 37 5.28 12.25 -6.08
CA LYS A 37 5.25 12.63 -7.50
C LYS A 37 4.28 13.80 -7.63
N ASP A 38 4.65 14.84 -8.38
CA ASP A 38 3.79 15.98 -8.73
C ASP A 38 2.90 15.60 -9.92
N ASP A 39 2.16 14.50 -9.80
CA ASP A 39 1.28 13.98 -10.84
C ASP A 39 -0.17 14.49 -10.71
N GLY A 40 -0.41 15.49 -9.86
CA GLY A 40 -1.73 16.07 -9.64
C GLY A 40 -2.67 15.22 -8.77
N ALA A 41 -2.22 14.06 -8.28
CA ALA A 41 -3.00 13.15 -7.42
C ALA A 41 -3.11 13.63 -5.94
N ILE A 42 -3.12 14.94 -5.72
CA ILE A 42 -3.12 15.56 -4.38
C ILE A 42 -4.39 15.19 -3.59
N LEU A 43 -5.52 14.99 -4.29
CA LEU A 43 -6.81 14.76 -3.67
C LEU A 43 -6.94 13.38 -3.00
N GLU A 44 -6.23 12.37 -3.49
CA GLU A 44 -6.41 10.97 -3.04
C GLU A 44 -5.39 10.54 -1.98
N GLY A 45 -4.26 11.26 -1.90
CA GLY A 45 -3.16 10.98 -0.98
C GLY A 45 -2.26 9.82 -1.42
N LEU A 46 -1.08 9.73 -0.79
CA LEU A 46 -0.05 8.76 -1.16
C LEU A 46 -0.51 7.31 -0.96
N GLY A 47 -1.17 7.03 0.17
CA GLY A 47 -1.63 5.68 0.52
C GLY A 47 -2.58 5.09 -0.53
N TYR A 48 -3.60 5.85 -0.94
CA TYR A 48 -4.55 5.45 -1.96
C TYR A 48 -3.88 5.08 -3.28
N ARG A 49 -2.96 5.94 -3.76
CA ARG A 49 -2.22 5.71 -5.00
C ARG A 49 -1.43 4.41 -4.95
N PHE A 50 -0.69 4.19 -3.87
CA PHE A 50 0.15 3.00 -3.74
C PHE A 50 -0.68 1.73 -3.63
N ILE A 51 -1.75 1.73 -2.81
CA ILE A 51 -2.59 0.54 -2.67
C ILE A 51 -3.25 0.21 -4.01
N THR A 52 -3.86 1.19 -4.68
CA THR A 52 -4.50 0.98 -5.99
C THR A 52 -3.54 0.41 -7.02
N ASN A 53 -2.30 0.91 -7.07
CA ASN A 53 -1.26 0.38 -7.97
C ASN A 53 -0.82 -1.03 -7.57
N LEU A 54 -0.57 -1.27 -6.28
CA LEU A 54 -0.14 -2.57 -5.77
C LEU A 54 -1.23 -3.64 -5.90
N THR A 55 -2.50 -3.29 -6.08
CA THR A 55 -3.62 -4.22 -6.21
C THR A 55 -4.26 -4.24 -7.60
N ILE A 56 -3.65 -3.59 -8.60
CA ILE A 56 -4.24 -3.44 -9.94
C ILE A 56 -4.46 -4.78 -10.66
N ASP A 57 -3.57 -5.74 -10.45
CA ASP A 57 -3.52 -7.07 -11.07
C ASP A 57 -4.23 -8.16 -10.25
N LEU A 58 -4.84 -7.82 -9.10
CA LEU A 58 -5.63 -8.81 -8.35
C LEU A 58 -6.87 -9.23 -9.13
N ASN A 59 -7.09 -10.55 -9.20
CA ASN A 59 -8.23 -11.13 -9.88
C ASN A 59 -9.53 -10.82 -9.11
N PRO A 60 -10.53 -10.17 -9.74
CA PRO A 60 -11.77 -9.78 -9.07
C PRO A 60 -12.71 -10.96 -8.74
N THR A 61 -12.49 -12.13 -9.36
CA THR A 61 -13.43 -13.27 -9.31
C THR A 61 -13.33 -14.09 -8.02
N SER A 62 -12.24 -13.95 -7.25
CA SER A 62 -12.09 -14.61 -5.95
C SER A 62 -12.07 -13.59 -4.81
N PRO A 63 -12.70 -13.87 -3.66
CA PRO A 63 -12.62 -13.00 -2.49
C PRO A 63 -11.18 -12.97 -1.97
N LEU A 64 -10.61 -11.77 -1.85
CA LEU A 64 -9.25 -11.56 -1.35
C LEU A 64 -9.29 -10.60 -0.15
N LEU A 65 -8.49 -10.91 0.85
CA LEU A 65 -8.25 -10.03 2.00
C LEU A 65 -6.96 -9.26 1.74
N VAL A 66 -7.05 -7.93 1.67
CA VAL A 66 -5.87 -7.06 1.58
C VAL A 66 -5.69 -6.34 2.91
N VAL A 67 -4.55 -6.56 3.54
CA VAL A 67 -4.18 -5.96 4.83
C VAL A 67 -3.00 -5.01 4.61
N PHE A 68 -3.07 -3.82 5.19
CA PHE A 68 -2.04 -2.80 5.09
C PHE A 68 -2.00 -1.97 6.38
N ASP A 69 -0.91 -1.23 6.57
CA ASP A 69 -0.71 -0.39 7.76
C ASP A 69 -1.52 0.93 7.69
N ASN A 70 -1.48 1.68 8.79
CA ASN A 70 -2.12 3.00 8.87
C ASN A 70 -1.52 4.05 7.94
N LEU A 71 -0.26 3.87 7.52
CA LEU A 71 0.44 4.79 6.63
C LEU A 71 -0.15 4.76 5.21
N PHE A 72 -0.80 3.65 4.82
CA PHE A 72 -1.49 3.53 3.54
C PHE A 72 -2.99 3.86 3.60
N THR A 73 -3.56 4.04 4.78
CA THR A 73 -5.01 4.23 4.96
C THR A 73 -5.44 5.66 4.62
N SER A 74 -6.57 5.79 3.91
CA SER A 74 -7.30 7.05 3.72
C SER A 74 -8.80 6.80 3.72
N VAL A 75 -9.60 7.84 4.01
CA VAL A 75 -11.08 7.74 3.95
C VAL A 75 -11.53 7.32 2.55
N LEU A 76 -10.95 7.94 1.52
CA LEU A 76 -11.22 7.60 0.12
C LEU A 76 -10.91 6.13 -0.19
N LEU A 77 -9.82 5.57 0.35
CA LEU A 77 -9.50 4.15 0.16
C LEU A 77 -10.53 3.22 0.80
N MET A 78 -11.08 3.61 1.95
CA MET A 78 -12.10 2.83 2.67
C MET A 78 -13.48 2.91 2.01
N GLU A 79 -13.80 4.07 1.43
CA GLU A 79 -15.07 4.30 0.72
C GLU A 79 -15.03 3.78 -0.72
N THR A 80 -13.85 3.68 -1.32
CA THR A 80 -13.69 3.17 -2.68
C THR A 80 -14.16 1.72 -2.69
N PRO A 81 -15.28 1.42 -3.37
CA PRO A 81 -15.61 0.06 -3.68
C PRO A 81 -14.55 -0.35 -4.68
N PHE A 82 -13.50 -1.03 -4.22
CA PHE A 82 -12.75 -1.83 -5.15
C PHE A 82 -13.80 -2.74 -5.78
N SER A 83 -14.06 -2.56 -7.08
CA SER A 83 -14.95 -3.41 -7.89
C SER A 83 -14.52 -4.90 -7.88
N LYS A 84 -13.45 -5.18 -7.16
CA LYS A 84 -12.76 -6.43 -6.90
C LYS A 84 -13.00 -6.70 -5.43
N ASN A 85 -13.53 -7.87 -5.08
CA ASN A 85 -13.87 -8.33 -3.71
C ASN A 85 -12.71 -8.23 -2.69
N ILE A 86 -12.29 -7.02 -2.37
CA ILE A 86 -11.19 -6.68 -1.47
C ILE A 86 -11.85 -6.22 -0.18
N ARG A 87 -11.77 -7.06 0.84
CA ARG A 87 -12.13 -6.63 2.20
C ARG A 87 -10.90 -5.97 2.80
N HIS A 88 -11.04 -4.76 3.30
CA HIS A 88 -10.02 -4.09 4.11
C HIS A 88 -10.19 -4.52 5.56
N TRP A 89 -9.08 -4.87 6.22
CA TRP A 89 -9.05 -5.07 7.67
C TRP A 89 -8.04 -4.12 8.29
N TYR A 90 -8.51 -3.35 9.25
CA TYR A 90 -7.72 -2.44 10.06
C TYR A 90 -7.37 -3.14 11.38
N HIS A 91 -6.08 -3.32 11.68
CA HIS A 91 -5.66 -3.73 13.01
C HIS A 91 -5.34 -2.47 13.83
N GLN A 92 -6.27 -2.05 14.70
CA GLN A 92 -5.94 -1.16 15.82
C GLN A 92 -5.01 -1.97 16.71
N ASN A 93 -3.73 -1.63 16.80
CA ASN A 93 -2.92 -1.88 17.99
C ASN A 93 -1.69 -0.98 17.95
N TRP A 94 -1.45 -0.37 19.11
CA TRP A 94 -0.34 0.52 19.46
C TRP A 94 1.00 -0.22 19.46
#